data_AF-A0A258FRZ0-F1
#
_entry.id   AF-A0A258FRZ0-F1
#
_cell.length_a   1.000
_cell.length_b   1.000
_cell.length_c   1.000
_cell.angle_alpha   90.00
_cell.angle_beta   90.00
_cell.angle_gamma   90.00
#
_symmetry.space_group_name_H-M   'P 1'
#
loop_
_entity.id
_entity.type
_entity.pdbx_description
1 polymer ?
#
loop_
_entity_poly.entity_id
_entity_poly.type
_entity_poly.pdbx_seq_one_letter_code
_entity_poly.pdbx_strand_id
1 'polypeptide(L)'
;MPKSALVRHGPAVALGVFTVAGGLALAAPLTWPGSWVADLPRLASVSEARAARAATATPVDLPEIRAQTLAVLAERPLDSVAWARLAWIAAEQDDMEAARDALDRSYVAAPYGPEVTAWRLRFAFDLWGRLTPDLRRQVLAELRMTAATRPAIVETVRDQVRDPAGRWALDLMVPEPL
;
A
#
# COMPACT_ATOMS: atom_id res chain seq x y z
N MET A 1 43.90 47.06 4.74
CA MET A 1 44.75 46.43 3.69
C MET A 1 46.12 46.21 4.31
N PRO A 2 46.63 44.97 4.36
CA PRO A 2 47.24 44.29 3.19
C PRO A 2 46.68 42.85 2.98
N LYS A 3 46.42 42.35 1.75
CA LYS A 3 47.36 41.89 0.69
C LYS A 3 48.32 40.81 1.22
N SER A 4 48.50 39.62 0.68
CA SER A 4 48.05 38.92 -0.54
C SER A 4 48.58 37.48 -0.46
N ALA A 5 47.91 36.54 -1.14
CA ALA A 5 48.50 35.41 -1.88
C ALA A 5 49.26 34.34 -1.03
N LEU A 6 49.53 33.10 -1.43
CA LEU A 6 49.64 32.33 -2.67
C LEU A 6 49.85 30.88 -2.13
N VAL A 7 49.29 29.78 -2.63
CA VAL A 7 49.92 28.86 -3.59
C VAL A 7 49.22 27.49 -3.47
N ARG A 8 49.08 26.92 -4.65
CA ARG A 8 48.64 25.62 -5.12
C ARG A 8 49.55 24.46 -4.68
N HIS A 9 49.00 23.37 -4.15
CA HIS A 9 49.64 22.04 -4.19
C HIS A 9 48.69 20.99 -4.74
N GLY A 10 49.22 20.20 -5.68
CA GLY A 10 48.57 19.10 -6.36
C GLY A 10 48.56 17.79 -5.53
N PRO A 11 48.31 16.66 -6.20
CA PRO A 11 47.40 15.61 -5.71
C PRO A 11 48.12 14.43 -5.04
N ALA A 12 47.38 13.67 -4.22
CA ALA A 12 47.33 12.19 -4.21
C ALA A 12 46.83 11.64 -2.86
N VAL A 13 45.79 10.77 -2.94
CA VAL A 13 45.72 9.39 -2.38
C VAL A 13 46.03 9.21 -0.88
N ALA A 14 45.30 8.47 -0.05
CA ALA A 14 44.03 7.76 -0.05
C ALA A 14 43.86 7.17 1.38
N LEU A 15 42.66 6.67 1.66
CA LEU A 15 42.30 5.68 2.71
C LEU A 15 42.35 6.10 4.19
N GLY A 16 41.29 5.71 4.91
CA GLY A 16 41.25 5.61 6.38
C GLY A 16 40.04 6.34 6.97
N VAL A 17 38.83 5.81 6.85
CA VAL A 17 38.16 4.95 7.86
C VAL A 17 37.77 5.72 9.13
N PHE A 18 36.44 5.88 9.28
CA PHE A 18 35.66 6.14 10.49
C PHE A 18 36.01 7.38 11.33
N THR A 19 35.04 8.29 11.49
CA THR A 19 34.32 8.55 12.77
C THR A 19 33.25 9.63 12.57
N VAL A 20 31.99 9.23 12.82
CA VAL A 20 30.83 9.98 13.36
C VAL A 20 30.75 11.51 13.19
N ALA A 21 29.80 11.94 12.34
CA ALA A 21 28.92 13.12 12.47
C ALA A 21 28.22 13.27 11.10
N GLY A 22 26.90 13.26 10.96
CA GLY A 22 25.95 14.12 11.64
C GLY A 22 25.11 14.77 10.54
N GLY A 23 23.82 14.97 10.81
CA GLY A 23 22.97 15.84 10.00
C GLY A 23 22.05 15.12 9.03
N LEU A 24 20.77 15.04 9.42
CA LEU A 24 19.61 15.31 8.57
C LEU A 24 19.85 15.14 7.06
N ALA A 25 19.76 13.90 6.56
CA ALA A 25 19.45 13.68 5.16
C ALA A 25 17.93 13.51 5.03
N LEU A 26 17.29 14.67 4.97
CA LEU A 26 16.03 15.01 4.31
C LEU A 26 15.12 13.82 3.92
N ALA A 27 13.93 13.86 4.52
CA ALA A 27 12.72 13.32 3.93
C ALA A 27 12.63 13.72 2.45
N ALA A 28 12.99 12.78 1.57
CA ALA A 28 12.73 12.86 0.14
C ALA A 28 11.68 11.78 -0.16
N PRO A 29 10.44 12.16 -0.47
CA PRO A 29 9.39 11.21 -0.82
C PRO A 29 9.69 10.70 -2.23
N LEU A 30 10.30 9.53 -2.31
CA LEU A 30 10.61 8.87 -3.57
C LEU A 30 9.50 7.85 -3.87
N THR A 31 8.84 8.10 -4.99
CA THR A 31 7.52 7.64 -5.45
C THR A 31 7.35 6.12 -5.56
N TRP A 32 6.79 5.54 -4.49
CA TRP A 32 5.69 4.55 -4.53
C TRP A 32 4.35 5.30 -4.55
N PRO A 33 3.17 4.71 -4.89
CA PRO A 33 1.90 5.32 -4.50
C PRO A 33 1.88 5.36 -2.96
N GLY A 34 2.28 6.49 -2.38
CA GLY A 34 2.58 6.65 -0.95
C GLY A 34 1.39 6.47 -0.01
N SER A 35 0.21 6.10 -0.53
CA SER A 35 -1.03 5.97 0.24
C SER A 35 -1.28 4.60 0.87
N TRP A 36 -0.31 3.67 0.82
CA TRP A 36 -0.49 2.28 1.29
C TRP A 36 0.14 1.95 2.64
N VAL A 37 0.64 2.94 3.40
CA VAL A 37 1.14 2.69 4.76
C VAL A 37 0.03 3.01 5.75
N ALA A 38 -0.95 2.11 5.84
CA ALA A 38 -1.71 1.99 7.07
C ALA A 38 -0.72 1.52 8.15
N ASP A 39 -0.81 2.14 9.30
CA ASP A 39 -0.01 1.94 10.51
C ASP A 39 -0.02 0.44 10.93
N LEU A 40 0.90 -0.37 10.37
CA LEU A 40 1.03 -1.78 10.71
C LEU A 40 1.67 -1.88 12.10
N PRO A 41 1.04 -2.57 13.07
CA PRO A 41 1.68 -2.83 14.36
C PRO A 41 3.01 -3.57 14.14
N ARG A 42 3.99 -3.30 15.00
CA ARG A 42 5.39 -3.79 14.93
C ARG A 42 5.57 -5.30 15.16
N LEU A 43 4.70 -6.13 14.59
CA LEU A 43 4.74 -7.60 14.63
C LEU A 43 4.44 -8.22 13.26
N ALA A 44 4.77 -7.54 12.16
CA ALA A 44 4.74 -8.17 10.84
C ALA A 44 5.71 -9.37 10.83
N SER A 45 5.24 -10.54 10.37
CA SER A 45 6.12 -11.69 10.20
C SER A 45 7.24 -11.35 9.20
N VAL A 46 8.38 -12.05 9.26
CA VAL A 46 9.50 -11.79 8.33
C VAL A 46 9.04 -11.87 6.87
N SER A 47 8.08 -12.77 6.59
CA SER A 47 7.46 -12.94 5.27
C SER A 47 6.58 -11.73 4.88
N GLU A 48 5.87 -11.12 5.83
CA GLU A 48 5.09 -9.91 5.60
C GLU A 48 5.98 -8.68 5.34
N ALA A 49 7.07 -8.53 6.10
CA ALA A 49 8.08 -7.49 5.86
C ALA A 49 8.80 -7.67 4.51
N ARG A 50 9.06 -8.92 4.10
CA ARG A 50 9.60 -9.22 2.75
C ARG A 50 8.59 -8.91 1.65
N ALA A 51 7.32 -9.28 1.81
CA ALA A 51 6.27 -8.97 0.85
C ALA A 51 6.07 -7.45 0.70
N ALA A 52 6.08 -6.71 1.80
CA ALA A 52 6.02 -5.25 1.77
C ALA A 52 7.24 -4.64 1.04
N ARG A 53 8.45 -5.14 1.33
CA ARG A 53 9.69 -4.66 0.69
C ARG A 53 9.76 -4.99 -0.80
N ALA A 54 9.30 -6.17 -1.21
CA ALA A 54 9.28 -6.58 -2.61
C ALA A 54 8.20 -5.82 -3.39
N ALA A 55 7.06 -5.51 -2.77
CA ALA A 55 6.08 -4.57 -3.31
C ALA A 55 6.68 -3.17 -3.48
N THR A 56 7.72 -2.85 -2.69
CA THR A 56 8.55 -1.66 -2.83
C THR A 56 9.86 -1.82 -3.62
N ALA A 57 9.95 -2.77 -4.57
CA ALA A 57 11.10 -2.89 -5.47
C ALA A 57 10.81 -2.32 -6.86
N THR A 58 11.83 -1.74 -7.52
CA THR A 58 11.75 -1.29 -8.91
C THR A 58 12.79 -2.04 -9.75
N PRO A 59 12.39 -2.87 -10.72
CA PRO A 59 11.00 -3.23 -11.07
C PRO A 59 10.33 -4.07 -9.97
N VAL A 60 9.00 -4.05 -9.95
CA VAL A 60 8.18 -4.87 -9.04
C VAL A 60 8.30 -6.34 -9.45
N ASP A 61 8.73 -7.19 -8.53
CA ASP A 61 8.82 -8.64 -8.73
C ASP A 61 7.54 -9.33 -8.22
N LEU A 62 6.51 -9.38 -9.06
CA LEU A 62 5.22 -10.02 -8.72
C LEU A 62 5.35 -11.50 -8.33
N PRO A 63 6.18 -12.34 -9.02
CA PRO A 63 6.45 -13.70 -8.59
C PRO A 63 6.99 -13.81 -7.16
N GLU A 64 7.97 -13.00 -6.79
CA GLU A 64 8.54 -13.00 -5.44
C GLU A 64 7.50 -12.55 -4.39
N ILE A 65 6.76 -11.47 -4.66
CA ILE A 65 5.69 -11.01 -3.75
C ILE A 65 4.64 -12.11 -3.57
N ARG A 66 4.26 -12.80 -4.65
CA ARG A 66 3.31 -13.92 -4.60
C ARG A 66 3.85 -15.05 -3.72
N ALA A 67 5.11 -15.46 -3.92
CA ALA A 67 5.73 -16.52 -3.12
C ALA A 67 5.75 -16.17 -1.62
N GLN A 68 6.16 -14.95 -1.26
CA GLN A 68 6.15 -14.49 0.14
C GLN A 68 4.74 -14.40 0.72
N THR A 69 3.76 -13.98 -0.08
CA THR A 69 2.35 -13.88 0.35
C THR A 69 1.75 -15.26 0.60
N LEU A 70 2.06 -16.25 -0.26
CA LEU A 70 1.64 -17.63 -0.06
C LEU A 70 2.30 -18.25 1.19
N ALA A 71 3.55 -17.91 1.48
CA ALA A 71 4.20 -18.33 2.71
C ALA A 71 3.50 -17.76 3.97
N VAL A 72 3.08 -16.48 3.93
CA VAL A 72 2.25 -15.90 5.01
C VAL A 72 0.93 -16.67 5.17
N LEU A 73 0.23 -16.97 4.07
CA LEU A 73 -1.05 -17.68 4.13
C LEU A 73 -0.91 -19.14 4.58
N ALA A 74 0.24 -19.78 4.34
CA ALA A 74 0.52 -21.10 4.86
C ALA A 74 0.63 -21.11 6.40
N GLU A 75 1.18 -20.04 6.98
CA GLU A 75 1.28 -19.86 8.44
C GLU A 75 -0.01 -19.27 9.05
N ARG A 76 -0.68 -18.37 8.32
CA ARG A 76 -1.84 -17.57 8.75
C ARG A 76 -2.94 -17.60 7.66
N PRO A 77 -3.74 -18.67 7.57
CA PRO A 77 -4.73 -18.81 6.48
C PRO A 77 -5.84 -17.75 6.48
N LEU A 78 -6.09 -17.11 7.62
CA LEU A 78 -7.09 -16.05 7.79
C LEU A 78 -6.45 -14.64 7.79
N ASP A 79 -5.30 -14.47 7.15
CA ASP A 79 -4.68 -13.16 7.01
C ASP A 79 -5.33 -12.34 5.88
N SER A 80 -6.14 -11.35 6.25
CA SER A 80 -6.87 -10.53 5.29
C SER A 80 -5.95 -9.68 4.41
N VAL A 81 -4.80 -9.24 4.93
CA VAL A 81 -3.84 -8.42 4.18
C VAL A 81 -3.15 -9.27 3.12
N ALA A 82 -2.80 -10.52 3.43
CA ALA A 82 -2.22 -11.44 2.47
C ALA A 82 -3.21 -11.81 1.35
N TRP A 83 -4.49 -12.07 1.66
CA TRP A 83 -5.53 -12.28 0.65
C TRP A 83 -5.74 -11.03 -0.23
N ALA A 84 -5.81 -9.84 0.37
CA ALA A 84 -5.89 -8.58 -0.34
C ALA A 84 -4.69 -8.37 -1.30
N ARG A 85 -3.47 -8.74 -0.87
CA ARG A 85 -2.28 -8.67 -1.72
C ARG A 85 -2.35 -9.64 -2.90
N LEU A 86 -2.86 -10.86 -2.70
CA LEU A 86 -3.09 -11.80 -3.82
C LEU A 86 -4.12 -11.24 -4.81
N ALA A 87 -5.16 -10.55 -4.34
CA ALA A 87 -6.15 -9.92 -5.22
C ALA A 87 -5.51 -8.87 -6.14
N TRP A 88 -4.62 -8.05 -5.58
CA TRP A 88 -3.85 -7.08 -6.35
C TRP A 88 -2.92 -7.74 -7.36
N ILE A 89 -2.12 -8.73 -6.96
CA ILE A 89 -1.21 -9.46 -7.86
C ILE A 89 -1.97 -10.06 -9.04
N ALA A 90 -3.14 -10.66 -8.78
CA ALA A 90 -3.99 -11.21 -9.83
C ALA A 90 -4.53 -10.12 -10.78
N ALA A 91 -4.97 -8.97 -10.25
CA ALA A 91 -5.42 -7.85 -11.07
C ALA A 91 -4.29 -7.26 -11.94
N GLU A 92 -3.05 -7.16 -11.44
CA GLU A 92 -1.87 -6.73 -12.22
C GLU A 92 -1.53 -7.71 -13.35
N GLN A 93 -1.96 -8.97 -13.22
CA GLN A 93 -1.80 -10.01 -14.24
C GLN A 93 -3.03 -10.16 -15.15
N ASP A 94 -4.00 -9.23 -15.04
CA ASP A 94 -5.31 -9.23 -15.70
C ASP A 94 -6.15 -10.50 -15.45
N ASP A 95 -5.84 -11.25 -14.38
CA ASP A 95 -6.61 -12.40 -13.91
C ASP A 95 -7.70 -11.94 -12.93
N MET A 96 -8.80 -11.42 -13.49
CA MET A 96 -9.90 -10.90 -12.69
C MET A 96 -10.68 -11.96 -11.92
N GLU A 97 -10.63 -13.22 -12.35
CA GLU A 97 -11.28 -14.31 -11.61
C GLU A 97 -10.53 -14.55 -10.30
N ALA A 98 -9.21 -14.75 -10.37
CA ALA A 98 -8.39 -14.88 -9.18
C ALA A 98 -8.39 -13.61 -8.32
N ALA A 99 -8.45 -12.42 -8.92
CA ALA A 99 -8.54 -11.17 -8.18
C ALA A 99 -9.81 -11.09 -7.32
N ARG A 100 -10.96 -11.52 -7.86
CA ARG A 100 -12.24 -11.53 -7.14
C ARG A 100 -12.26 -12.59 -6.05
N ASP A 101 -11.80 -13.81 -6.31
CA ASP A 101 -11.72 -14.88 -5.29
C ASP A 101 -10.83 -14.46 -4.12
N ALA A 102 -9.65 -13.91 -4.40
CA ALA A 102 -8.75 -13.43 -3.35
C ALA A 102 -9.33 -12.23 -2.58
N LEU A 103 -10.03 -11.31 -3.26
CA LEU A 103 -10.69 -10.19 -2.60
C LEU A 103 -11.82 -10.67 -1.68
N ASP A 104 -12.62 -11.64 -2.11
CA ASP A 104 -13.69 -12.24 -1.31
C ASP A 104 -13.12 -12.91 -0.06
N ARG A 105 -12.05 -13.70 -0.20
CA ARG A 105 -11.34 -14.31 0.93
C ARG A 105 -10.79 -13.27 1.91
N SER A 106 -10.37 -12.10 1.43
CA SER A 106 -9.94 -11.01 2.31
C SER A 106 -11.07 -10.50 3.21
N TYR A 107 -12.30 -10.45 2.69
CA TYR A 107 -13.49 -10.07 3.46
C TYR A 107 -13.93 -11.17 4.40
N VAL A 108 -13.84 -12.44 3.99
CA VAL A 108 -14.10 -13.60 4.88
C VAL A 108 -13.12 -13.60 6.06
N ALA A 109 -11.84 -13.33 5.80
CA ALA A 109 -10.79 -13.28 6.82
C ALA A 109 -10.99 -12.13 7.83
N ALA A 110 -11.29 -10.92 7.34
CA ALA A 110 -11.59 -9.77 8.19
C ALA A 110 -12.54 -8.80 7.47
N PRO A 111 -13.86 -8.84 7.75
CA PRO A 111 -14.85 -8.00 7.07
C PRO A 111 -14.61 -6.50 7.25
N TYR A 112 -14.08 -6.10 8.41
CA TYR A 112 -13.84 -4.70 8.80
C TYR A 112 -12.43 -4.48 9.39
N GLY A 113 -11.45 -5.29 8.98
CA GLY A 113 -10.10 -5.28 9.52
C GLY A 113 -9.41 -3.93 9.31
N PRO A 114 -8.99 -3.21 10.38
CA PRO A 114 -8.55 -1.82 10.25
C PRO A 114 -7.29 -1.65 9.41
N GLU A 115 -6.42 -2.66 9.39
CA GLU A 115 -5.11 -2.62 8.70
C GLU A 115 -5.23 -2.62 7.18
N VAL A 116 -6.34 -3.14 6.63
CA VAL A 116 -6.53 -3.28 5.17
C VAL A 116 -7.65 -2.40 4.61
N THR A 117 -8.52 -1.83 5.45
CA THR A 117 -9.73 -1.12 5.00
C THR A 117 -9.48 -0.04 3.96
N ALA A 118 -8.59 0.93 4.25
CA ALA A 118 -8.36 2.07 3.35
C ALA A 118 -7.92 1.59 1.96
N TRP A 119 -7.00 0.63 1.97
CA TRP A 119 -6.51 -0.01 0.78
C TRP A 119 -7.60 -0.74 0.00
N ARG A 120 -8.34 -1.61 0.71
CA ARG A 120 -9.32 -2.52 0.12
C ARG A 120 -10.48 -1.78 -0.49
N LEU A 121 -10.97 -0.73 0.19
CA LEU A 121 -12.02 0.14 -0.35
C LEU A 121 -11.54 0.82 -1.64
N ARG A 122 -10.36 1.47 -1.63
CA ARG A 122 -9.81 2.10 -2.84
C ARG A 122 -9.63 1.11 -3.98
N PHE A 123 -9.03 -0.05 -3.72
CA PHE A 123 -8.83 -1.11 -4.72
C PHE A 123 -10.16 -1.62 -5.29
N ALA A 124 -11.14 -1.88 -4.44
CA ALA A 124 -12.45 -2.35 -4.86
C ALA A 124 -13.21 -1.31 -5.68
N PHE A 125 -13.14 -0.03 -5.31
CA PHE A 125 -13.75 1.06 -6.08
C PHE A 125 -13.00 1.31 -7.40
N ASP A 126 -11.67 1.19 -7.44
CA ASP A 126 -10.90 1.21 -8.71
C ASP A 126 -11.31 0.08 -9.67
N LEU A 127 -11.86 -1.02 -9.14
CA LEU A 127 -12.34 -2.17 -9.92
C LEU A 127 -13.87 -2.27 -9.96
N TRP A 128 -14.61 -1.21 -9.60
CA TRP A 128 -16.03 -1.27 -9.29
C TRP A 128 -16.88 -1.93 -10.40
N GLY A 129 -16.66 -1.52 -11.65
CA GLY A 129 -17.32 -2.08 -12.83
C GLY A 129 -17.03 -3.56 -13.07
N ARG A 130 -15.89 -4.06 -12.56
CA ARG A 130 -15.43 -5.45 -12.69
C ARG A 130 -15.76 -6.29 -11.45
N LEU A 131 -16.37 -5.77 -10.39
CA LEU A 131 -16.74 -6.59 -9.21
C LEU A 131 -18.02 -7.39 -9.42
N THR A 132 -18.14 -8.52 -8.72
CA THR A 132 -19.40 -9.27 -8.62
C THR A 132 -20.41 -8.50 -7.75
N PRO A 133 -21.73 -8.77 -7.90
CA PRO A 133 -22.74 -8.16 -7.04
C PRO A 133 -22.49 -8.40 -5.54
N ASP A 134 -21.94 -9.57 -5.19
CA ASP A 134 -21.68 -9.96 -3.81
C ASP A 134 -20.52 -9.16 -3.21
N LEU A 135 -19.41 -9.03 -3.94
CA LEU A 135 -18.29 -8.19 -3.55
C LEU A 135 -18.70 -6.72 -3.41
N ARG A 136 -19.53 -6.20 -4.32
CA ARG A 136 -20.07 -4.84 -4.18
C ARG A 136 -20.85 -4.67 -2.88
N ARG A 137 -21.66 -5.65 -2.47
CA ARG A 137 -22.37 -5.59 -1.18
C ARG A 137 -21.42 -5.57 0.01
N GLN A 138 -20.37 -6.39 -0.01
CA GLN A 138 -19.36 -6.43 1.05
C GLN A 138 -18.59 -5.10 1.16
N VAL A 139 -18.15 -4.55 0.02
CA VAL A 139 -17.48 -3.23 -0.07
C VAL A 139 -18.36 -2.13 0.51
N LEU A 140 -19.64 -2.10 0.14
CA LEU A 140 -20.58 -1.11 0.68
C LEU A 140 -20.85 -1.29 2.16
N ALA A 141 -20.83 -2.52 2.68
CA ALA A 141 -20.95 -2.77 4.11
C ALA A 141 -19.71 -2.24 4.87
N GLU A 142 -18.51 -2.50 4.37
CA GLU A 142 -17.27 -1.95 4.92
C GLU A 142 -17.24 -0.42 4.85
N LEU A 143 -17.67 0.17 3.72
CA LEU A 143 -17.75 1.62 3.55
C LEU A 143 -18.67 2.25 4.60
N ARG A 144 -19.87 1.72 4.80
CA ARG A 144 -20.82 2.26 5.81
C ARG A 144 -20.25 2.19 7.22
N MET A 145 -19.68 1.05 7.59
CA MET A 145 -19.02 0.89 8.90
C MET A 145 -17.85 1.87 9.06
N THR A 146 -17.05 2.05 8.01
CA THR A 146 -15.88 2.93 8.02
C THR A 146 -16.30 4.40 8.06
N ALA A 147 -17.35 4.81 7.34
CA ALA A 147 -17.90 6.15 7.42
C ALA A 147 -18.39 6.49 8.84
N ALA A 148 -19.04 5.53 9.50
CA ALA A 148 -19.55 5.72 10.86
C ALA A 148 -18.44 5.78 11.93
N THR A 149 -17.31 5.09 11.72
CA THR A 149 -16.28 4.90 12.77
C THR A 149 -14.97 5.65 12.50
N ARG A 150 -14.62 5.85 11.23
CA ARG A 150 -13.33 6.34 10.73
C ARG A 150 -13.52 7.20 9.47
N PRO A 151 -14.29 8.31 9.52
CA PRO A 151 -14.66 9.10 8.34
C PRO A 151 -13.45 9.63 7.56
N ALA A 152 -12.34 9.96 8.22
CA ALA A 152 -11.11 10.40 7.56
C ALA A 152 -10.53 9.38 6.56
N ILE A 153 -10.76 8.07 6.79
CA ILE A 153 -10.37 7.03 5.83
C ILE A 153 -11.23 7.10 4.57
N VAL A 154 -12.53 7.39 4.71
CA VAL A 154 -13.45 7.48 3.57
C VAL A 154 -13.06 8.64 2.66
N GLU A 155 -12.72 9.80 3.23
CA GLU A 155 -12.23 10.94 2.45
C GLU A 155 -10.92 10.62 1.72
N THR A 156 -9.99 9.96 2.41
CA THR A 156 -8.73 9.50 1.78
C THR A 156 -8.99 8.54 0.62
N VAL A 157 -9.98 7.66 0.74
CA VAL A 157 -10.37 6.75 -0.34
C VAL A 157 -10.99 7.53 -1.49
N ARG A 158 -11.92 8.45 -1.22
CA ARG A 158 -12.59 9.29 -2.22
C ARG A 158 -11.58 10.00 -3.12
N ASP A 159 -10.56 10.61 -2.52
CA ASP A 159 -9.52 11.36 -3.23
C ASP A 159 -8.64 10.48 -4.14
N GLN A 160 -8.57 9.18 -3.87
CA GLN A 160 -7.63 8.27 -4.53
C GLN A 160 -8.28 7.30 -5.52
N VAL A 161 -9.61 7.19 -5.56
CA VAL A 161 -10.31 6.36 -6.52
C VAL A 161 -10.21 6.99 -7.92
N ARG A 162 -9.68 6.21 -8.85
CA ARG A 162 -9.42 6.63 -10.24
C ARG A 162 -10.55 6.25 -11.17
N ASP A 163 -11.20 5.11 -10.92
CA ASP A 163 -12.31 4.64 -11.73
C ASP A 163 -13.55 5.56 -11.59
N PRO A 164 -14.08 6.12 -12.70
CA PRO A 164 -15.25 6.97 -12.62
C PRO A 164 -16.47 6.26 -12.01
N ALA A 165 -16.73 5.00 -12.37
CA ALA A 165 -17.88 4.27 -11.83
C ALA A 165 -17.74 4.02 -10.32
N GLY A 166 -16.53 3.74 -9.85
CA GLY A 166 -16.20 3.65 -8.44
C GLY A 166 -16.45 4.95 -7.67
N ARG A 167 -16.02 6.09 -8.22
CA ARG A 167 -16.27 7.41 -7.60
C ARG A 167 -17.75 7.70 -7.48
N TRP A 168 -18.51 7.53 -8.56
CA TRP A 168 -19.96 7.71 -8.55
C TRP A 168 -20.65 6.82 -7.50
N ALA A 169 -20.22 5.56 -7.37
CA ALA A 169 -20.77 4.66 -6.38
C ALA A 169 -20.46 5.08 -4.94
N LEU A 170 -19.26 5.62 -4.69
CA LEU A 170 -18.85 6.14 -3.39
C LEU A 170 -19.68 7.39 -3.03
N ASP A 171 -19.81 8.34 -3.94
CA ASP A 171 -20.53 9.61 -3.75
C ASP A 171 -22.03 9.39 -3.45
N LEU A 172 -22.67 8.42 -4.10
CA LEU A 172 -24.08 8.07 -3.85
C LEU A 172 -24.31 7.49 -2.45
N MET A 173 -23.29 6.88 -1.85
CA MET A 173 -23.40 6.11 -0.62
C MET A 173 -22.96 6.89 0.61
N VAL A 174 -22.04 7.84 0.42
CA VAL A 174 -21.58 8.79 1.44
C VAL A 174 -21.62 10.18 0.81
N PRO A 175 -22.79 10.84 0.81
CA PRO A 175 -22.87 12.22 0.34
C PRO A 175 -22.01 13.12 1.24
N GLU A 176 -21.42 14.16 0.65
CA GLU A 176 -20.63 15.17 1.37
C GLU A 176 -21.41 15.69 2.60
N PRO A 177 -20.74 15.92 3.74
CA PRO A 177 -21.36 16.63 4.84
C PRO A 177 -21.70 18.05 4.38
N LEU A 178 -22.98 18.43 4.49
CA LEU A 178 -23.49 19.78 4.20
C LEU A 178 -22.84 20.85 5.09
#